data_AF-A0A7R9DYU4-F1
#
_entry.id   AF-A0A7R9DYU4-F1
#
_cell.length_a   1.000
_cell.length_b   1.000
_cell.length_c   1.000
_cell.angle_alpha   90.00
_cell.angle_beta   90.00
_cell.angle_gamma   90.00
#
_symmetry.space_group_name_H-M   'P 1'
#
loop_
_entity.id
_entity.type
_entity.pdbx_description
1 polymer ?
#
loop_
_entity_poly.entity_id
_entity_poly.type
_entity_poly.pdbx_seq_one_letter_code
_entity_poly.pdbx_strand_id
1 'polypeptide(L)'
;MFWPQVKAMKALLKSGDTEKIVFFANVSRQKEIYVMAANYLQSLDWKNNPDVLRNIVTFYSKGKAPELLANFYVACAQVRKASVYFIVGMQVEVDEYQNYEKALGALGEANRCLAKVTNPRDPMQHQKAEETLNSRMALVKKFIDIRR
;
A
#
# COMPACT_ATOMS: atom_id res chain seq x y z
N MET A 1 32.24 7.71 -5.31
CA MET A 1 32.43 6.39 -5.97
C MET A 1 31.69 5.33 -5.14
N PHE A 2 30.38 5.14 -5.37
CA PHE A 2 29.49 4.25 -4.57
C PHE A 2 29.34 2.82 -5.15
N TRP A 3 30.30 2.37 -5.97
CA TRP A 3 30.24 1.12 -6.72
C TRP A 3 30.30 -0.21 -5.93
N PRO A 4 30.94 -0.33 -4.73
CA PRO A 4 31.12 -1.62 -4.07
C PRO A 4 29.79 -2.28 -3.66
N GLN A 5 28.88 -1.50 -3.06
CA GLN A 5 27.64 -2.03 -2.51
C GLN A 5 26.66 -2.47 -3.60
N VAL A 6 26.61 -1.73 -4.72
CA VAL A 6 25.77 -2.08 -5.89
C VAL A 6 26.24 -3.38 -6.54
N LYS A 7 27.56 -3.58 -6.66
CA LYS A 7 28.12 -4.84 -7.19
C LYS A 7 27.83 -6.02 -6.27
N ALA A 8 27.97 -5.83 -4.95
CA ALA A 8 27.64 -6.85 -3.95
C ALA A 8 26.14 -7.21 -3.99
N MET A 9 25.25 -6.22 -4.06
CA MET A 9 23.82 -6.45 -4.20
C MET A 9 23.51 -7.25 -5.47
N LYS A 10 24.07 -6.88 -6.62
CA LYS A 10 23.87 -7.65 -7.88
C LYS A 10 24.31 -9.11 -7.77
N ALA A 11 25.39 -9.40 -7.03
CA ALA A 11 25.81 -10.78 -6.78
C ALA A 11 24.82 -11.54 -5.88
N LEU A 12 24.29 -10.88 -4.84
CA LEU A 12 23.26 -11.44 -3.96
C LEU A 12 21.94 -11.69 -4.70
N LEU A 13 21.52 -10.77 -5.58
CA LEU A 13 20.33 -10.96 -6.41
C LEU A 13 20.46 -12.20 -7.32
N LYS A 14 21.68 -12.47 -7.82
CA LYS A 14 21.96 -13.68 -8.63
C LYS A 14 21.97 -14.96 -7.81
N SER A 15 22.34 -14.92 -6.53
CA SER A 15 22.31 -16.10 -5.66
C SER A 15 20.89 -16.46 -5.22
N GLY A 16 19.94 -15.52 -5.32
CA GLY A 16 18.53 -15.74 -5.02
C GLY A 16 18.19 -15.89 -3.53
N ASP A 17 19.13 -15.53 -2.66
CA ASP A 17 18.96 -15.64 -1.20
C ASP A 17 18.23 -14.42 -0.66
N THR A 18 16.92 -14.53 -0.53
CA THR A 18 16.03 -13.43 -0.13
C THR A 18 16.37 -12.86 1.25
N GLU A 19 16.74 -13.72 2.21
CA GLU A 19 17.07 -13.29 3.56
C GLU A 19 18.34 -12.45 3.56
N LYS A 20 19.39 -12.90 2.86
CA LYS A 20 20.62 -12.13 2.72
C LYS A 20 20.41 -10.83 1.95
N ILE A 21 19.55 -10.81 0.94
CA ILE A 21 19.19 -9.60 0.19
C ILE A 21 18.50 -8.58 1.10
N VAL A 22 17.50 -9.01 1.88
CA VAL A 22 16.77 -8.15 2.84
C VAL A 22 17.70 -7.64 3.93
N PHE A 23 18.57 -8.50 4.46
CA PHE A 23 19.56 -8.13 5.47
C PHE A 23 20.55 -7.09 4.92
N PHE A 24 21.12 -7.35 3.74
CA PHE A 24 22.09 -6.44 3.11
C PHE A 24 21.47 -5.09 2.79
N ALA A 25 20.20 -5.05 2.33
CA ALA A 25 19.49 -3.80 2.10
C ALA A 25 19.34 -2.97 3.39
N ASN A 26 18.95 -3.61 4.50
CA ASN A 26 18.79 -2.94 5.79
C ASN A 26 20.14 -2.44 6.38
N VAL A 27 21.22 -3.21 6.20
CA VAL A 27 22.56 -2.82 6.66
C VAL A 27 23.17 -1.71 5.76
N SER A 28 22.98 -1.80 4.44
CA SER A 28 23.58 -0.86 3.50
C SER A 28 23.00 0.55 3.60
N ARG A 29 21.71 0.69 3.94
CA ARG A 29 21.00 1.98 4.08
C ARG A 29 21.12 2.93 2.88
N GLN A 30 21.35 2.40 1.68
CA GLN A 30 21.45 3.17 0.45
C GLN A 30 20.15 3.10 -0.35
N LYS A 31 19.71 4.24 -0.87
CA LYS A 31 18.46 4.35 -1.64
C LYS A 31 18.43 3.38 -2.83
N GLU A 32 19.51 3.34 -3.60
CA GLU A 32 19.62 2.50 -4.80
C GLU A 32 19.55 1.00 -4.45
N ILE A 33 20.13 0.61 -3.31
CA ILE A 33 20.11 -0.77 -2.81
C ILE A 33 18.70 -1.18 -2.37
N TYR A 34 17.97 -0.28 -1.70
CA TYR A 34 16.57 -0.53 -1.36
C TYR A 34 15.70 -0.71 -2.60
N VAL A 35 15.86 0.13 -3.63
CA VAL A 35 15.12 0.02 -4.88
C VAL A 35 15.45 -1.29 -5.60
N MET A 36 16.73 -1.67 -5.68
CA MET A 36 17.14 -2.95 -6.28
C MET A 36 16.57 -4.17 -5.54
N ALA A 37 16.59 -4.16 -4.20
CA ALA A 37 16.00 -5.22 -3.40
C ALA A 37 14.49 -5.31 -3.61
N ALA A 38 13.78 -4.17 -3.58
CA ALA A 38 12.33 -4.13 -3.79
C ALA A 38 11.94 -4.64 -5.19
N ASN A 39 12.64 -4.21 -6.25
CA ASN A 39 12.42 -4.67 -7.62
C ASN A 39 12.63 -6.19 -7.76
N TYR A 40 13.64 -6.75 -7.08
CA TYR A 40 13.85 -8.19 -7.07
C TYR A 40 12.73 -8.93 -6.33
N LEU A 41 12.33 -8.45 -5.15
CA LEU A 41 11.24 -9.06 -4.39
C LEU A 41 9.91 -9.03 -5.15
N GLN A 42 9.68 -8.04 -6.03
CA GLN A 42 8.50 -8.02 -6.92
C GLN A 42 8.46 -9.17 -7.92
N SER A 43 9.61 -9.71 -8.34
CA SER A 43 9.65 -10.86 -9.25
C SER A 43 9.45 -12.20 -8.55
N LEU A 44 9.37 -12.22 -7.22
CA LEU A 44 9.09 -13.40 -6.42
C LEU A 44 7.58 -13.54 -6.15
N ASP A 45 7.20 -14.63 -5.50
CA ASP A 45 5.81 -14.87 -5.11
C ASP A 45 5.41 -14.09 -3.84
N TRP A 46 5.32 -12.76 -3.99
CA TRP A 46 4.84 -11.85 -2.94
C TRP A 46 3.34 -12.01 -2.63
N LYS A 47 2.60 -12.78 -3.43
CA LYS A 47 1.15 -13.00 -3.23
C LYS A 47 0.89 -13.98 -2.11
N ASN A 48 1.71 -15.02 -2.03
CA ASN A 48 1.63 -16.07 -1.02
C ASN A 48 2.48 -15.77 0.22
N ASN A 49 3.43 -14.83 0.13
CA ASN A 49 4.27 -14.40 1.26
C ASN A 49 4.01 -12.93 1.67
N PRO A 50 3.22 -12.68 2.74
CA PRO A 50 2.95 -11.32 3.21
C PRO A 50 4.20 -10.60 3.73
N ASP A 51 5.22 -11.33 4.19
CA ASP A 51 6.49 -10.76 4.63
C ASP A 51 7.27 -10.13 3.48
N VAL A 52 7.25 -10.76 2.30
CA VAL A 52 7.85 -10.23 1.07
C VAL A 52 7.14 -8.94 0.65
N LEU A 53 5.80 -8.93 0.71
CA LEU A 53 4.99 -7.75 0.43
C LEU A 53 5.36 -6.57 1.34
N ARG A 54 5.46 -6.81 2.66
CA ARG A 54 5.86 -5.80 3.65
C ARG A 54 7.26 -5.26 3.37
N ASN A 55 8.20 -6.14 3.02
CA ASN A 55 9.57 -5.75 2.69
C ASN A 55 9.64 -4.88 1.43
N ILE A 56 8.85 -5.19 0.38
CA ILE A 56 8.77 -4.37 -0.84
C ILE A 56 8.31 -2.94 -0.51
N VAL A 57 7.21 -2.80 0.22
CA VAL A 57 6.67 -1.48 0.63
C VAL A 57 7.69 -0.72 1.47
N THR A 58 8.29 -1.39 2.46
CA THR A 58 9.30 -0.78 3.35
C THR A 58 10.50 -0.29 2.56
N PHE A 59 10.98 -1.06 1.59
CA PHE A 59 12.15 -0.71 0.79
C PHE A 59 11.87 0.40 -0.21
N TYR A 60 10.72 0.44 -0.89
CA TYR A 60 10.43 1.60 -1.75
C TYR A 60 10.25 2.89 -0.96
N SER A 61 9.62 2.83 0.22
CA SER A 61 9.50 3.99 1.12
C SER A 61 10.87 4.47 1.59
N LYS A 62 11.74 3.58 2.08
CA LYS A 62 13.13 3.92 2.48
C LYS A 62 14.01 4.35 1.30
N GLY A 63 13.75 3.81 0.12
CA GLY A 63 14.40 4.17 -1.14
C GLY A 63 14.00 5.54 -1.67
N LYS A 64 12.96 6.17 -1.10
CA LYS A 64 12.33 7.41 -1.59
C LYS A 64 11.90 7.28 -3.07
N ALA A 65 11.29 6.14 -3.41
CA ALA A 65 10.81 5.85 -4.76
C ALA A 65 9.28 5.73 -4.79
N PRO A 66 8.53 6.85 -4.61
CA PRO A 66 7.06 6.82 -4.56
C PRO A 66 6.42 6.37 -5.87
N GLU A 67 7.05 6.66 -7.01
CA GLU A 67 6.54 6.25 -8.33
C GLU A 67 6.54 4.72 -8.50
N LEU A 68 7.63 4.05 -8.08
CA LEU A 68 7.73 2.59 -8.13
C LEU A 68 6.78 1.94 -7.12
N LEU A 69 6.60 2.56 -5.95
CA LEU A 69 5.63 2.12 -4.95
C LEU A 69 4.19 2.24 -5.47
N ALA A 70 3.84 3.35 -6.13
CA ALA A 70 2.54 3.54 -6.75
C ALA A 70 2.28 2.50 -7.85
N ASN A 71 3.24 2.27 -8.74
CA ASN A 71 3.15 1.22 -9.76
C ASN A 71 2.99 -0.17 -9.15
N PHE A 72 3.70 -0.46 -8.05
CA PHE A 72 3.54 -1.72 -7.33
C PHE A 72 2.12 -1.88 -6.77
N TYR A 73 1.54 -0.82 -6.21
CA TYR A 73 0.18 -0.85 -5.71
C TYR A 73 -0.85 -1.03 -6.82
N VAL A 74 -0.67 -0.38 -7.96
CA VAL A 74 -1.51 -0.61 -9.15
C VAL A 74 -1.42 -2.06 -9.61
N ALA A 75 -0.22 -2.63 -9.67
CA ALA A 75 -0.02 -4.04 -10.02
C ALA A 75 -0.65 -5.00 -8.99
N CYS A 76 -0.58 -4.69 -7.70
CA CYS A 76 -1.26 -5.44 -6.64
C CYS A 76 -2.79 -5.37 -6.76
N ALA A 77 -3.34 -4.19 -7.11
CA ALA A 77 -4.76 -3.98 -7.32
C ALA A 77 -5.28 -4.72 -8.58
N GLN A 78 -4.48 -4.77 -9.65
CA GLN A 78 -4.79 -5.51 -10.87
C GLN A 78 -4.93 -7.03 -10.62
N VAL A 79 -4.10 -7.58 -9.73
CA VAL A 79 -4.04 -9.01 -9.43
C VAL A 79 -5.11 -9.46 -8.42
N ARG A 80 -5.48 -8.60 -7.46
CA ARG A 80 -6.51 -8.90 -6.44
C ARG A 80 -7.65 -7.89 -6.53
N LYS A 81 -8.57 -8.12 -7.46
CA LYS A 81 -9.94 -7.57 -7.37
C LYS A 81 -10.66 -8.19 -6.16
N ALA A 82 -10.32 -7.78 -4.93
CA ALA A 82 -11.19 -7.77 -3.72
C ALA A 82 -10.39 -7.61 -2.40
N SER A 83 -9.20 -8.18 -2.26
CA SER A 83 -8.56 -8.29 -0.92
C SER A 83 -7.44 -7.29 -0.60
N VAL A 84 -6.82 -6.63 -1.59
CA VAL A 84 -5.69 -5.69 -1.34
C VAL A 84 -6.17 -4.32 -0.83
N TYR A 85 -7.35 -3.87 -1.27
CA TYR A 85 -7.96 -2.65 -0.73
C TYR A 85 -8.24 -2.74 0.78
N PHE A 86 -8.46 -3.96 1.31
CA PHE A 86 -8.74 -4.18 2.74
C PHE A 86 -7.47 -4.12 3.61
N ILE A 87 -6.32 -4.57 3.10
CA ILE A 87 -5.07 -4.61 3.88
C ILE A 87 -4.28 -3.30 3.75
N VAL A 88 -4.26 -2.69 2.55
CA VAL A 88 -3.43 -1.50 2.29
C VAL A 88 -4.16 -0.18 2.59
N GLY A 89 -5.50 -0.17 2.54
CA GLY A 89 -6.30 0.97 3.01
C GLY A 89 -6.13 1.22 4.51
N MET A 90 -5.94 0.17 5.31
CA MET A 90 -5.73 0.29 6.76
C MET A 90 -4.32 0.72 7.12
N GLN A 91 -3.27 0.21 6.47
CA GLN A 91 -1.90 0.53 6.91
C GLN A 91 -1.50 1.99 6.63
N VAL A 92 -2.07 2.60 5.59
CA VAL A 92 -1.86 4.03 5.26
C VAL A 92 -2.67 4.95 6.19
N GLU A 93 -3.86 4.53 6.65
CA GLU A 93 -4.64 5.31 7.62
C GLU A 93 -4.17 5.13 9.07
N VAL A 94 -3.70 3.93 9.46
CA VAL A 94 -3.39 3.61 10.86
C VAL A 94 -2.03 4.14 11.31
N ASP A 95 -1.02 4.20 10.43
CA ASP A 95 0.32 4.65 10.82
C ASP A 95 0.46 6.19 10.80
N GLU A 96 -0.44 6.90 10.11
CA GLU A 96 -0.41 8.37 10.02
C GLU A 96 -1.60 9.07 10.71
N TYR A 97 -2.69 8.35 11.03
CA TYR A 97 -3.83 8.92 11.74
C TYR A 97 -4.37 7.98 12.81
N GLN A 98 -3.95 8.19 14.05
CA GLN A 98 -4.71 7.82 15.26
C GLN A 98 -6.08 8.56 15.35
N ASN A 99 -6.72 8.88 14.23
CA ASN A 99 -7.99 9.58 14.16
C ASN A 99 -8.94 8.87 13.21
N TYR A 100 -9.46 7.72 13.64
CA TYR A 100 -10.65 7.10 13.04
C TYR A 100 -11.81 8.09 12.95
N GLU A 101 -11.85 9.08 13.84
CA GLU A 101 -12.78 10.22 13.77
C GLU A 101 -12.55 11.13 12.54
N LYS A 102 -11.28 11.37 12.14
CA LYS A 102 -10.98 12.13 10.91
C LYS A 102 -11.35 11.33 9.66
N ALA A 103 -11.12 10.01 9.65
CA ALA A 103 -11.57 9.14 8.56
C ALA A 103 -13.10 9.15 8.44
N LEU A 104 -13.82 9.09 9.57
CA LEU A 104 -15.28 9.25 9.58
C LEU A 104 -15.73 10.63 9.09
N GLY A 105 -15.00 11.69 9.45
CA GLY A 105 -15.23 13.05 8.96
C GLY A 105 -15.05 13.18 7.45
N ALA A 106 -13.98 12.62 6.88
CA ALA A 106 -13.72 12.62 5.44
C ALA A 106 -14.77 11.81 4.67
N LEU A 107 -15.17 10.66 5.18
CA LEU A 107 -16.26 9.86 4.61
C LEU A 107 -17.60 10.61 4.68
N GLY A 108 -17.85 11.37 5.75
CA GLY A 108 -19.03 12.22 5.90
C GLY A 108 -19.08 13.37 4.90
N GLU A 109 -17.95 14.04 4.63
CA GLU A 109 -17.86 15.07 3.58
C GLU A 109 -18.05 14.49 2.19
N ALA A 110 -17.46 13.32 1.89
CA ALA A 110 -17.68 12.62 0.64
C ALA A 110 -19.16 12.29 0.42
N ASN A 111 -19.89 11.91 1.48
CA ASN A 111 -21.32 11.61 1.41
C ASN A 111 -22.16 12.87 1.14
N ARG A 112 -21.79 14.00 1.76
CA ARG A 112 -22.40 15.31 1.48
C ARG A 112 -22.17 15.76 0.04
N CYS A 113 -20.99 15.52 -0.50
CA CYS A 113 -20.68 15.86 -1.89
C CYS A 113 -21.48 15.00 -2.87
N LEU A 114 -21.61 13.69 -2.61
CA LEU A 114 -22.46 12.82 -3.43
C LEU A 114 -23.94 13.22 -3.35
N ALA A 115 -24.46 13.50 -2.16
CA ALA A 115 -25.84 13.94 -1.97
C ALA A 115 -26.18 15.28 -2.67
N LYS A 116 -25.17 16.12 -2.97
CA LYS A 116 -25.34 17.36 -3.75
C LYS A 116 -25.41 17.11 -5.26
N VAL A 117 -25.00 15.93 -5.74
CA VAL A 117 -25.08 15.55 -7.15
C VAL A 117 -26.49 15.06 -7.43
N THR A 118 -27.38 15.99 -7.72
CA THR A 118 -28.79 15.72 -8.05
C THR A 118 -29.01 15.16 -9.45
N ASN A 119 -28.03 15.29 -10.35
CA ASN A 119 -28.12 14.80 -11.72
C ASN A 119 -26.81 14.11 -12.17
N PRO A 120 -26.52 12.90 -11.67
CA PRO A 120 -25.32 12.17 -12.03
C PRO A 120 -25.34 11.73 -13.50
N ARG A 121 -24.20 11.89 -14.18
CA ARG A 121 -24.01 11.46 -15.58
C ARG A 121 -24.21 9.94 -15.76
N ASP A 122 -23.98 9.18 -14.70
CA ASP A 122 -24.21 7.74 -14.58
C ASP A 122 -24.88 7.45 -13.21
N PRO A 123 -26.21 7.27 -13.17
CA PRO A 123 -26.96 7.02 -11.94
C PRO A 123 -26.57 5.71 -11.23
N MET A 124 -26.20 4.68 -11.99
CA MET A 124 -25.86 3.36 -11.44
C MET A 124 -24.49 3.40 -10.75
N GLN A 125 -23.53 4.11 -11.36
CA GLN A 125 -22.23 4.33 -10.73
C GLN A 125 -22.34 5.23 -9.49
N HIS A 126 -23.25 6.20 -9.50
CA HIS A 126 -23.53 7.06 -8.36
C HIS A 126 -24.10 6.29 -7.17
N GLN A 127 -25.13 5.46 -7.41
CA GLN A 127 -25.74 4.63 -6.38
C GLN A 127 -24.74 3.62 -5.78
N LYS A 128 -23.90 3.00 -6.61
CA LYS A 128 -22.85 2.08 -6.14
C LYS A 128 -21.78 2.80 -5.30
N ALA A 129 -21.47 4.05 -5.63
CA ALA A 129 -20.55 4.86 -4.85
C ALA A 129 -21.14 5.20 -3.47
N GLU A 130 -22.43 5.55 -3.39
CA GLU A 130 -23.15 5.78 -2.13
C GLU A 130 -23.20 4.51 -1.25
N GLU A 131 -23.54 3.35 -1.82
CA GLU A 131 -23.57 2.08 -1.08
C GLU A 131 -22.19 1.71 -0.53
N THR A 132 -21.14 1.89 -1.33
CA THR A 132 -19.76 1.64 -0.93
C THR A 132 -19.36 2.59 0.20
N LEU A 133 -19.73 3.86 0.12
CA LEU A 133 -19.40 4.87 1.11
C LEU A 133 -20.13 4.62 2.44
N ASN A 134 -21.43 4.31 2.39
CA ASN A 134 -22.23 3.96 3.55
C ASN A 134 -21.71 2.70 4.25
N SER A 135 -21.35 1.66 3.48
CA SER A 135 -20.76 0.43 4.02
C SER A 135 -19.43 0.70 4.73
N ARG A 136 -18.58 1.57 4.17
CA ARG A 136 -17.31 1.98 4.79
C ARG A 136 -17.53 2.80 6.05
N MET A 137 -18.48 3.73 6.07
CA MET A 137 -18.83 4.49 7.26
C MET A 137 -19.32 3.58 8.39
N ALA A 138 -20.13 2.56 8.08
CA ALA A 138 -20.61 1.59 9.07
C ALA A 138 -19.47 0.76 9.68
N LEU A 139 -18.49 0.35 8.87
CA LEU A 139 -17.32 -0.37 9.34
C LEU A 139 -16.46 0.51 10.26
N VAL A 140 -16.13 1.74 9.85
CA VAL A 140 -15.33 2.67 10.67
C VAL A 140 -16.04 2.98 11.99
N LYS A 141 -17.36 3.19 11.98
CA LYS A 141 -18.15 3.36 13.21
C LYS A 141 -18.07 2.15 14.14
N LYS A 142 -18.19 0.93 13.61
CA LYS A 142 -18.04 -0.30 14.43
C LYS A 142 -16.64 -0.41 15.04
N PHE A 143 -15.60 -0.05 14.32
CA PHE A 143 -14.23 -0.07 14.84
C PHE A 143 -13.99 0.99 15.93
N ILE A 144 -14.63 2.16 15.83
CA ILE A 144 -14.60 3.18 16.90
C ILE A 144 -15.32 2.68 18.15
N ASP A 145 -16.50 2.06 17.97
CA ASP A 145 -17.34 1.58 19.08
C ASP A 145 -16.69 0.43 19.86
N ILE A 146 -16.06 -0.52 19.16
CA ILE A 146 -15.34 -1.65 19.79
C ILE A 146 -14.09 -1.18 20.57
N ARG A 147 -13.57 0.01 20.26
CA ARG A 147 -12.34 0.56 20.86
C ARG A 147 -12.62 1.52 22.03
N ARG A 148 -13.89 1.80 22.32
CA ARG A 148 -14.35 2.65 23.42
C ARG A 148 -14.60 1.83 24.69
#